data_AF-A0A813L7X4-F1
#
_entry.id   AF-A0A813L7X4-F1
#
_cell.length_a   1.000
_cell.length_b   1.000
_cell.length_c   1.000
_cell.angle_alpha   90.00
_cell.angle_beta   90.00
_cell.angle_gamma   90.00
#
_symmetry.space_group_name_H-M   'P 1'
#
loop_
_entity.id
_entity.type
_entity.pdbx_description
1 polymer ?
#
loop_
_entity_poly.entity_id
_entity_poly.type
_entity_poly.pdbx_seq_one_letter_code
_entity_poly.pdbx_strand_id
1 'polypeptide(L)'
;EAKSDSAAKLILSKVLAGLTRTPAVCTPGAGRHRQDNGLVCYSLLEPVLRKEVGESRECWRLLKTLADADAGCGAAIACLIGLAIGDSVGAPLEFVPVNPGLPDLEGGFYSNADRPHLLPGLHGGSLKYQREFNKFHLKPGQWTDDSSMALCLADSLLVHGVYHGGDARVRWHMWWNHGYCNAFGHDTDRPAQTSVGLGGNVAKAMDDVEYVAQGLPNAADVVPSIYGSKSNA
;
A
#
# COMPACT_ATOMS: atom_id res chain seq x y z
N GLU A 1 -11.63 -15.63 27.21
CA GLU A 1 -11.70 -14.60 26.14
C GLU A 1 -11.38 -13.18 26.63
N ALA A 2 -12.11 -12.60 27.61
CA ALA A 2 -11.89 -11.21 28.05
C ALA A 2 -10.45 -10.83 28.49
N LYS A 3 -9.71 -11.74 29.15
CA LYS A 3 -8.30 -11.50 29.53
C LYS A 3 -7.36 -11.41 28.31
N SER A 4 -7.68 -12.13 27.24
CA SER A 4 -6.87 -12.14 26.00
C SER A 4 -7.08 -10.87 25.19
N ASP A 5 -8.32 -10.38 25.12
CA ASP A 5 -8.66 -9.08 24.48
C ASP A 5 -7.96 -7.91 25.19
N SER A 6 -8.05 -7.87 26.53
CA SER A 6 -7.39 -6.81 27.31
C SER A 6 -5.86 -6.79 27.11
N ALA A 7 -5.22 -7.96 26.93
CA ALA A 7 -3.80 -8.05 26.64
C ALA A 7 -3.47 -7.56 25.22
N ALA A 8 -4.26 -7.95 24.22
CA ALA A 8 -4.10 -7.51 22.84
C ALA A 8 -4.22 -5.99 22.69
N LYS A 9 -5.23 -5.38 23.34
CA LYS A 9 -5.41 -3.91 23.37
C LYS A 9 -4.24 -3.21 24.06
N LEU A 10 -3.70 -3.78 25.13
CA LEU A 10 -2.52 -3.24 25.81
C LEU A 10 -1.29 -3.26 24.89
N ILE A 11 -1.07 -4.35 24.14
CA ILE A 11 0.02 -4.43 23.17
C ILE A 11 -0.15 -3.36 22.09
N LEU A 12 -1.36 -3.21 21.52
CA LEU A 12 -1.63 -2.18 20.52
C LEU A 12 -1.36 -0.76 21.07
N SER A 13 -1.76 -0.49 22.31
CA SER A 13 -1.47 0.79 22.97
C SER A 13 0.03 1.05 23.10
N LYS A 14 0.84 0.03 23.41
CA LYS A 14 2.30 0.15 23.48
C LYS A 14 2.91 0.40 22.10
N VAL A 15 2.42 -0.30 21.08
CA VAL A 15 2.82 -0.08 19.68
C VAL A 15 2.56 1.38 19.30
N LEU A 16 1.35 1.89 19.54
CA LEU A 16 1.00 3.27 19.21
C LEU A 16 1.79 4.31 20.00
N ALA A 17 2.11 4.04 21.27
CA ALA A 17 2.93 4.91 22.10
C ALA A 17 4.41 4.92 21.71
N GLY A 18 4.91 3.81 21.15
CA GLY A 18 6.29 3.65 20.70
C GLY A 18 6.54 4.09 19.26
N LEU A 19 5.51 4.53 18.53
CA LEU A 19 5.63 5.01 17.16
C LEU A 19 6.44 6.31 17.09
N THR A 20 7.46 6.31 16.22
CA THR A 20 8.19 7.53 15.86
C THR A 20 7.33 8.40 14.95
N ARG A 21 6.84 9.53 15.46
CA ARG A 21 5.94 10.43 14.71
C ARG A 21 6.70 11.52 13.95
N THR A 22 7.60 11.11 13.07
CA THR A 22 8.35 12.05 12.23
C THR A 22 7.57 12.33 10.94
N PRO A 23 7.27 13.61 10.61
CA PRO A 23 6.69 13.98 9.33
C PRO A 23 7.55 13.52 8.14
N ALA A 24 6.91 13.33 7.00
CA ALA A 24 7.61 12.99 5.77
C ALA A 24 8.50 14.16 5.29
N VAL A 25 9.71 13.85 4.85
CA VAL A 25 10.69 14.84 4.35
C VAL A 25 11.20 14.40 2.98
N CYS A 26 11.23 15.33 2.02
CA CYS A 26 11.91 15.14 0.74
C CYS A 26 13.41 15.40 0.91
N THR A 27 14.25 14.37 0.77
CA THR A 27 15.71 14.53 0.85
C THR A 27 16.30 15.01 -0.49
N PRO A 28 17.14 16.06 -0.52
CA PRO A 28 17.84 16.48 -1.73
C PRO A 28 18.76 15.38 -2.26
N GLY A 29 18.77 15.17 -3.57
CA GLY A 29 19.73 14.28 -4.23
C GLY A 29 19.43 12.78 -4.10
N ALA A 30 18.24 12.41 -3.62
CA ALA A 30 17.79 11.02 -3.64
C ALA A 30 17.73 10.45 -5.08
N GLY A 31 17.60 11.30 -6.11
CA GLY A 31 17.53 10.88 -7.52
C GLY A 31 16.23 10.12 -7.82
N ARG A 32 15.56 10.46 -8.92
CA ARG A 32 14.37 9.70 -9.33
C ARG A 32 14.74 8.24 -9.57
N HIS A 33 13.90 7.34 -9.06
CA HIS A 33 14.03 5.89 -9.24
C HIS A 33 15.36 5.31 -8.72
N ARG A 34 16.03 5.98 -7.78
CA ARG A 34 17.23 5.45 -7.15
C ARG A 34 16.84 4.32 -6.18
N GLN A 35 17.42 3.15 -6.42
CA GLN A 35 17.03 1.90 -5.76
C GLN A 35 17.84 1.60 -4.49
N ASP A 36 18.79 2.46 -4.12
CA ASP A 36 19.73 2.26 -3.00
C ASP A 36 19.34 3.00 -1.71
N ASN A 37 18.17 3.63 -1.67
CA ASN A 37 17.77 4.50 -0.56
C ASN A 37 17.12 3.76 0.63
N GLY A 38 16.92 2.43 0.52
CA GLY A 38 16.32 1.59 1.56
C GLY A 38 14.81 1.80 1.81
N LEU A 39 14.15 2.74 1.11
CA LEU A 39 12.74 3.06 1.34
C LEU A 39 11.79 1.95 0.92
N VAL A 40 12.18 1.10 -0.04
CA VAL A 40 11.41 -0.07 -0.46
C VAL A 40 11.18 -1.05 0.71
N CYS A 41 12.15 -1.19 1.60
CA CYS A 41 12.07 -2.07 2.76
C CYS A 41 11.70 -1.33 4.05
N TYR A 42 11.46 -0.02 3.98
CA TYR A 42 11.18 0.78 5.16
C TYR A 42 9.73 0.57 5.64
N SER A 43 9.56 0.46 6.95
CA SER A 43 8.26 0.51 7.62
C SER A 43 8.33 1.34 8.89
N LEU A 44 7.38 2.25 9.05
CA LEU A 44 7.20 3.05 10.26
C LEU A 44 6.94 2.17 11.50
N LEU A 45 6.21 1.06 11.28
CA LEU A 45 5.75 0.18 12.34
C LEU A 45 6.79 -0.89 12.72
N GLU A 46 7.72 -1.23 11.82
CA GLU A 46 8.62 -2.37 12.02
C GLU A 46 9.45 -2.30 13.32
N PRO A 47 10.12 -1.18 13.67
CA PRO A 47 10.93 -1.14 14.89
C PRO A 47 10.12 -1.42 16.16
N VAL A 48 8.92 -0.85 16.25
CA VAL A 48 8.06 -0.98 17.42
C VAL A 48 7.33 -2.33 17.43
N LEU A 49 6.94 -2.87 16.29
CA LEU A 49 6.34 -4.22 16.21
C LEU A 49 7.36 -5.29 16.61
N ARG A 50 8.60 -5.20 16.14
CA ARG A 50 9.67 -6.13 16.56
C ARG A 50 9.90 -6.09 18.07
N LYS A 51 9.81 -4.91 18.68
CA LYS A 51 10.00 -4.70 20.12
C LYS A 51 8.82 -5.19 20.96
N GLU A 52 7.59 -4.84 20.58
CA GLU A 52 6.40 -5.06 21.42
C GLU A 52 5.65 -6.36 21.10
N VAL A 53 5.85 -6.94 19.91
CA VAL A 53 5.13 -8.12 19.42
C VAL A 53 6.07 -9.28 19.09
N GLY A 54 7.15 -9.03 18.35
CA GLY A 54 8.14 -10.05 17.96
C GLY A 54 8.09 -10.40 16.48
N GLU A 55 8.00 -11.69 16.14
CA GLU A 55 8.01 -12.14 14.75
C GLU A 55 6.67 -11.92 14.04
N SER A 56 6.66 -12.06 12.72
CA SER A 56 5.47 -11.84 11.89
C SER A 56 4.29 -12.73 12.27
N ARG A 57 4.54 -13.95 12.78
CA ARG A 57 3.48 -14.88 13.19
C ARG A 57 2.69 -14.35 14.39
N GLU A 58 3.37 -13.69 15.32
CA GLU A 58 2.81 -13.06 16.51
C GLU A 58 1.97 -11.85 16.12
N CYS A 59 2.40 -11.06 15.13
CA CYS A 59 1.59 -9.97 14.57
C CYS A 59 0.25 -10.50 14.02
N TRP A 60 0.25 -11.60 13.25
CA TRP A 60 -0.98 -12.20 12.75
C TRP A 60 -1.89 -12.72 13.86
N ARG A 61 -1.33 -13.33 14.91
CA ARG A 61 -2.11 -13.77 16.07
C ARG A 61 -2.74 -12.59 16.82
N LEU A 62 -2.02 -11.47 16.95
CA LEU A 62 -2.53 -10.24 17.55
C LEU A 62 -3.73 -9.71 16.75
N LEU A 63 -3.59 -9.56 15.43
CA LEU A 63 -4.68 -9.10 14.56
C LEU A 63 -5.89 -10.02 14.63
N LYS A 64 -5.68 -11.34 14.60
CA LYS A 64 -6.78 -12.32 14.77
C LYS A 64 -7.49 -12.14 16.11
N THR A 65 -6.75 -11.98 17.19
CA THR A 65 -7.32 -11.79 18.53
C THR A 65 -8.17 -10.53 18.61
N LEU A 66 -7.73 -9.43 17.99
CA LEU A 66 -8.47 -8.17 17.93
C LEU A 66 -9.73 -8.29 17.06
N ALA A 67 -9.63 -8.94 15.90
CA ALA A 67 -10.76 -9.16 15.00
C ALA A 67 -11.85 -10.06 15.63
N ASP A 68 -11.46 -11.11 16.35
CA ASP A 68 -12.38 -12.00 17.04
C ASP A 68 -13.09 -11.29 18.22
N ALA A 69 -12.42 -10.30 18.84
CA ALA A 69 -12.94 -9.58 20.00
C ALA A 69 -13.88 -8.42 19.65
N ASP A 70 -13.69 -7.78 18.49
CA ASP A 70 -14.48 -6.63 18.05
C ASP A 70 -14.74 -6.69 16.54
N ALA A 71 -16.02 -6.81 16.16
CA ALA A 71 -16.42 -6.92 14.76
C ALA A 71 -16.06 -5.68 13.93
N GLY A 72 -16.03 -4.49 14.54
CA GLY A 72 -15.59 -3.25 13.89
C GLY A 72 -14.10 -3.29 13.56
N CYS A 73 -13.28 -3.78 14.48
CA CYS A 73 -11.86 -4.03 14.28
C CYS A 73 -11.63 -5.11 13.21
N GLY A 74 -12.40 -6.20 13.26
CA GLY A 74 -12.38 -7.24 12.24
C GLY A 74 -12.68 -6.69 10.84
N ALA A 75 -13.71 -5.83 10.71
CA ALA A 75 -14.02 -5.15 9.46
C ALA A 75 -12.90 -4.21 9.02
N ALA A 76 -12.32 -3.40 9.92
CA ALA A 76 -11.23 -2.50 9.59
C ALA A 76 -9.97 -3.24 9.09
N ILE A 77 -9.60 -4.34 9.76
CA ILE A 77 -8.50 -5.22 9.33
C ILE A 77 -8.81 -5.81 7.94
N ALA A 78 -10.02 -6.33 7.75
CA ALA A 78 -10.45 -6.90 6.49
C ALA A 78 -10.50 -5.87 5.35
N CYS A 79 -10.85 -4.61 5.62
CA CYS A 79 -10.83 -3.54 4.62
C CYS A 79 -9.42 -3.30 4.08
N LEU A 80 -8.42 -3.18 4.95
CA LEU A 80 -7.06 -2.90 4.52
C LEU A 80 -6.39 -4.11 3.85
N ILE A 81 -6.58 -5.31 4.40
CA ILE A 81 -6.07 -6.56 3.78
C ILE A 81 -6.80 -6.84 2.47
N GLY A 82 -8.12 -6.65 2.44
CA GLY A 82 -8.96 -6.88 1.27
C GLY A 82 -8.60 -5.96 0.11
N LEU A 83 -8.24 -4.70 0.39
CA LEU A 83 -7.69 -3.78 -0.60
C LEU A 83 -6.42 -4.37 -1.24
N ALA A 84 -5.47 -4.81 -0.42
CA ALA A 84 -4.21 -5.40 -0.90
C ALA A 84 -4.41 -6.72 -1.67
N ILE A 85 -5.35 -7.56 -1.22
CA ILE A 85 -5.73 -8.79 -1.93
C ILE A 85 -6.36 -8.44 -3.28
N GLY A 86 -7.31 -7.50 -3.31
CA GLY A 86 -7.99 -7.09 -4.53
C GLY A 86 -7.02 -6.55 -5.57
N ASP A 87 -6.12 -5.66 -5.15
CA ASP A 87 -5.07 -5.08 -5.99
C ASP A 87 -4.15 -6.18 -6.55
N SER A 88 -3.55 -7.01 -5.68
CA SER A 88 -2.61 -8.06 -6.11
C SER A 88 -3.24 -9.15 -6.98
N VAL A 89 -4.55 -9.41 -6.82
CA VAL A 89 -5.30 -10.39 -7.63
C VAL A 89 -5.78 -9.78 -8.95
N GLY A 90 -6.15 -8.49 -8.93
CA GLY A 90 -6.69 -7.78 -10.08
C GLY A 90 -5.62 -7.33 -11.08
N ALA A 91 -4.47 -6.86 -10.58
CA ALA A 91 -3.42 -6.26 -11.40
C ALA A 91 -2.92 -7.15 -12.56
N PRO A 92 -2.78 -8.49 -12.42
CA PRO A 92 -2.41 -9.35 -13.54
C PRO A 92 -3.42 -9.36 -14.72
N LEU A 93 -4.67 -8.98 -14.46
CA LEU A 93 -5.76 -8.90 -15.45
C LEU A 93 -6.06 -7.46 -15.90
N GLU A 94 -5.28 -6.48 -15.42
CA GLU A 94 -5.45 -5.09 -15.82
C GLU A 94 -5.26 -4.92 -17.34
N PHE A 95 -5.99 -3.97 -17.94
CA PHE A 95 -6.03 -3.68 -19.38
C PHE A 95 -6.63 -4.78 -20.27
N VAL A 96 -7.08 -5.91 -19.69
CA VAL A 96 -7.91 -6.87 -20.40
C VAL A 96 -9.31 -6.26 -20.60
N PRO A 97 -9.86 -6.26 -21.83
CA PRO A 97 -11.20 -5.76 -22.08
C PRO A 97 -12.26 -6.51 -21.26
N VAL A 98 -13.13 -5.76 -20.59
CA VAL A 98 -14.34 -6.34 -19.99
C VAL A 98 -15.23 -6.86 -21.11
N ASN A 99 -15.68 -8.11 -21.00
CA ASN A 99 -16.61 -8.70 -21.95
C ASN A 99 -18.04 -8.64 -21.38
N PRO A 100 -18.91 -7.73 -21.88
CA PRO A 100 -20.26 -7.55 -21.38
C PRO A 100 -21.22 -8.70 -21.75
N GLY A 101 -20.80 -9.64 -22.60
CA GLY A 101 -21.61 -10.79 -23.04
C GLY A 101 -21.52 -12.02 -22.14
N LEU A 102 -20.93 -11.91 -20.94
CA LEU A 102 -20.83 -13.01 -19.98
C LEU A 102 -21.95 -12.90 -18.95
N PRO A 103 -22.73 -13.97 -18.69
CA PRO A 103 -23.82 -13.89 -17.73
C PRO A 103 -23.30 -13.84 -16.28
N ASP A 104 -23.84 -12.92 -15.48
CA ASP A 104 -23.68 -12.85 -14.02
C ASP A 104 -24.50 -13.93 -13.26
N LEU A 105 -25.01 -14.97 -13.94
CA LEU A 105 -26.07 -15.83 -13.42
C LEU A 105 -25.57 -17.08 -12.69
N GLU A 106 -26.33 -17.48 -11.65
CA GLU A 106 -26.14 -18.69 -10.86
C GLU A 106 -25.97 -19.93 -11.75
N GLY A 107 -24.84 -20.62 -11.58
CA GLY A 107 -24.43 -21.75 -12.42
C GLY A 107 -23.24 -21.45 -13.35
N GLY A 108 -22.64 -20.26 -13.24
CA GLY A 108 -21.51 -19.73 -14.03
C GLY A 108 -20.46 -20.73 -14.52
N PHE A 109 -20.72 -21.36 -15.66
CA PHE A 109 -19.66 -21.97 -16.44
C PHE A 109 -19.02 -20.89 -17.30
N TYR A 110 -17.73 -20.67 -17.07
CA TYR A 110 -16.84 -19.90 -17.93
C TYR A 110 -16.74 -20.66 -19.26
N SER A 111 -17.76 -20.56 -20.13
CA SER A 111 -17.87 -21.36 -21.37
C SER A 111 -16.74 -21.10 -22.36
N ASN A 112 -15.91 -20.08 -22.10
CA ASN A 112 -14.68 -19.82 -22.83
C ASN A 112 -13.47 -19.91 -21.89
N ALA A 113 -12.97 -21.13 -21.67
CA ALA A 113 -11.77 -21.44 -20.88
C ALA A 113 -10.49 -20.76 -21.41
N ASP A 114 -10.58 -20.14 -22.57
CA ASP A 114 -9.49 -19.47 -23.27
C ASP A 114 -9.35 -17.97 -22.94
N ARG A 115 -10.23 -17.40 -22.11
CA ARG A 115 -10.17 -15.98 -21.72
C ARG A 115 -9.16 -15.73 -20.60
N PRO A 116 -8.57 -14.52 -20.49
CA PRO A 116 -7.80 -14.13 -19.32
C PRO A 116 -8.66 -14.19 -18.05
N HIS A 117 -8.26 -14.98 -17.06
CA HIS A 117 -8.94 -15.05 -15.76
C HIS A 117 -8.04 -15.65 -14.67
N LEU A 118 -8.37 -15.35 -13.41
CA LEU A 118 -7.84 -16.07 -12.27
C LEU A 118 -8.48 -17.47 -12.20
N LEU A 119 -7.67 -18.51 -12.04
CA LEU A 119 -8.17 -19.86 -11.83
C LEU A 119 -8.81 -20.00 -10.43
N PRO A 120 -9.88 -20.78 -10.27
CA PRO A 120 -10.51 -20.99 -8.96
C PRO A 120 -9.56 -21.67 -7.96
N GLY A 121 -9.36 -21.03 -6.81
CA GLY A 121 -8.56 -21.57 -5.70
C GLY A 121 -7.05 -21.43 -5.87
N LEU A 122 -6.31 -22.03 -4.95
CA LEU A 122 -4.85 -22.03 -4.96
C LEU A 122 -4.32 -23.31 -5.62
N HIS A 123 -3.36 -23.16 -6.53
CA HIS A 123 -2.70 -24.28 -7.21
C HIS A 123 -1.29 -24.43 -6.65
N GLY A 124 -1.06 -25.46 -5.85
CA GLY A 124 0.21 -25.64 -5.14
C GLY A 124 0.51 -24.49 -4.16
N GLY A 125 -0.53 -23.91 -3.55
CA GLY A 125 -0.41 -22.79 -2.63
C GLY A 125 -0.20 -21.41 -3.29
N SER A 126 -0.25 -21.33 -4.62
CA SER A 126 -0.09 -20.07 -5.37
C SER A 126 -1.31 -19.75 -6.22
N LEU A 127 -1.53 -18.46 -6.45
CA LEU A 127 -2.48 -17.98 -7.45
C LEU A 127 -1.98 -18.34 -8.84
N LYS A 128 -2.90 -18.77 -9.71
CA LYS A 128 -2.63 -19.06 -11.12
C LYS A 128 -3.66 -18.38 -11.99
N TYR A 129 -3.20 -17.93 -13.13
CA TYR A 129 -4.03 -17.28 -14.12
C TYR A 129 -3.96 -18.07 -15.42
N GLN A 130 -5.05 -18.01 -16.16
CA GLN A 130 -5.08 -18.39 -17.56
C GLN A 130 -4.84 -17.13 -18.37
N ARG A 131 -3.81 -17.11 -19.23
CA ARG A 131 -3.53 -16.05 -20.22
C ARG A 131 -3.60 -14.62 -19.65
N GLU A 132 -3.03 -14.40 -18.48
CA GLU A 132 -2.91 -13.07 -17.87
C GLU A 132 -2.14 -12.10 -18.78
N PHE A 133 -2.48 -10.82 -18.70
CA PHE A 133 -1.72 -9.77 -19.37
C PHE A 133 -0.47 -9.39 -18.56
N ASN A 134 -0.65 -9.22 -17.25
CA ASN A 134 0.39 -8.90 -16.26
C ASN A 134 1.42 -7.87 -16.75
N LYS A 135 0.92 -6.69 -17.15
CA LYS A 135 1.71 -5.58 -17.72
C LYS A 135 2.97 -5.24 -16.93
N PHE A 136 2.90 -5.36 -15.61
CA PHE A 136 3.96 -4.94 -14.69
C PHE A 136 4.88 -6.07 -14.24
N HIS A 137 4.68 -7.28 -14.77
CA HIS A 137 5.46 -8.47 -14.42
C HIS A 137 5.49 -8.74 -12.91
N LEU A 138 4.31 -8.70 -12.29
CA LEU A 138 4.15 -8.94 -10.86
C LEU A 138 4.27 -10.43 -10.56
N LYS A 139 4.96 -10.76 -9.46
CA LYS A 139 4.87 -12.07 -8.80
C LYS A 139 3.56 -12.18 -8.01
N PRO A 140 3.04 -13.40 -7.79
CA PRO A 140 1.83 -13.60 -6.99
C PRO A 140 1.93 -12.92 -5.61
N GLY A 141 0.92 -12.11 -5.27
CA GLY A 141 0.84 -11.37 -4.01
C GLY A 141 1.52 -10.00 -4.01
N GLN A 142 2.23 -9.62 -5.08
CA GLN A 142 2.68 -8.24 -5.25
C GLN A 142 1.51 -7.34 -5.67
N TRP A 143 1.47 -6.14 -5.10
CA TRP A 143 0.43 -5.14 -5.31
C TRP A 143 0.96 -3.90 -6.05
N THR A 144 0.05 -2.99 -6.39
CA THR A 144 0.33 -1.80 -7.21
C THR A 144 0.03 -0.50 -6.45
N ASP A 145 -0.40 0.53 -7.16
CA ASP A 145 -0.59 1.89 -6.64
C ASP A 145 -1.69 1.97 -5.59
N ASP A 146 -2.78 1.20 -5.74
CA ASP A 146 -3.88 1.18 -4.77
C ASP A 146 -3.36 0.86 -3.36
N SER A 147 -2.61 -0.23 -3.21
CA SER A 147 -2.07 -0.65 -1.91
C SER A 147 -0.98 0.29 -1.41
N SER A 148 -0.05 0.69 -2.27
CA SER A 148 1.03 1.58 -1.86
C SER A 148 0.52 2.96 -1.43
N MET A 149 -0.46 3.53 -2.13
CA MET A 149 -1.07 4.81 -1.76
C MET A 149 -1.89 4.71 -0.47
N ALA A 150 -2.59 3.59 -0.25
CA ALA A 150 -3.30 3.32 1.00
C ALA A 150 -2.35 3.21 2.19
N LEU A 151 -1.21 2.50 2.03
CA LEU A 151 -0.18 2.39 3.07
C LEU A 151 0.48 3.75 3.37
N CYS A 152 0.77 4.55 2.35
CA CYS A 152 1.26 5.93 2.53
C CYS A 152 0.28 6.78 3.35
N LEU A 153 -1.01 6.67 3.07
CA LEU A 153 -2.06 7.39 3.80
C LEU A 153 -2.16 6.88 5.25
N ALA A 154 -2.11 5.56 5.45
CA ALA A 154 -2.12 4.96 6.79
C ALA A 154 -0.95 5.47 7.65
N ASP A 155 0.26 5.53 7.10
CA ASP A 155 1.42 6.08 7.80
C ASP A 155 1.25 7.56 8.14
N SER A 156 0.68 8.36 7.23
CA SER A 156 0.37 9.77 7.51
C SER A 156 -0.60 9.92 8.68
N LEU A 157 -1.67 9.13 8.70
CA LEU A 157 -2.64 9.11 9.80
C LEU A 157 -2.02 8.64 11.12
N LEU A 158 -1.12 7.66 11.08
CA LEU A 158 -0.41 7.17 12.26
C LEU A 158 0.53 8.25 12.83
N VAL A 159 1.24 8.99 11.98
CA VAL A 159 2.16 10.05 12.40
C VAL A 159 1.38 11.22 13.02
N HIS A 160 0.37 11.72 12.31
CA HIS A 160 -0.31 12.97 12.68
C HIS A 160 -1.51 12.78 13.62
N GLY A 161 -2.10 11.58 13.66
CA GLY A 161 -3.36 11.31 14.38
C GLY A 161 -4.59 11.96 13.75
N VAL A 162 -4.41 12.68 12.64
CA VAL A 162 -5.44 13.38 11.86
C VAL A 162 -5.05 13.33 10.37
N TYR A 163 -5.99 13.64 9.48
CA TYR A 163 -5.67 13.76 8.06
C TYR A 163 -4.77 14.97 7.79
N HIS A 164 -3.60 14.73 7.21
CA HIS A 164 -2.65 15.75 6.81
C HIS A 164 -2.30 15.62 5.32
N GLY A 165 -3.08 16.25 4.44
CA GLY A 165 -2.93 16.11 2.99
C GLY A 165 -1.54 16.49 2.44
N GLY A 166 -0.85 17.42 3.11
CA GLY A 166 0.54 17.77 2.85
C GLY A 166 1.52 16.60 2.97
N ASP A 167 1.56 15.98 4.14
CA ASP A 167 2.36 14.80 4.46
C ASP A 167 1.97 13.60 3.58
N ALA A 168 0.68 13.33 3.38
CA ALA A 168 0.22 12.26 2.49
C ALA A 168 0.77 12.42 1.06
N ARG A 169 0.73 13.63 0.51
CA ARG A 169 1.27 13.94 -0.83
C ARG A 169 2.78 13.72 -0.89
N VAL A 170 3.54 14.10 0.15
CA VAL A 170 4.97 13.83 0.22
C VAL A 170 5.25 12.33 0.26
N ARG A 171 4.47 11.54 1.02
CA ARG A 171 4.61 10.07 1.06
C ARG A 171 4.28 9.42 -0.28
N TRP A 172 3.26 9.88 -0.99
CA TRP A 172 2.98 9.40 -2.35
C TRP A 172 4.11 9.72 -3.33
N HIS A 173 4.72 10.91 -3.21
CA HIS A 173 5.94 11.23 -3.94
C HIS A 173 7.10 10.29 -3.57
N MET A 174 7.33 10.02 -2.29
CA MET A 174 8.33 9.06 -1.81
C MET A 174 8.07 7.64 -2.35
N TRP A 175 6.82 7.21 -2.43
CA TRP A 175 6.49 5.93 -3.05
C TRP A 175 6.80 5.96 -4.55
N TRP A 176 6.23 6.90 -5.29
CA TRP A 176 6.32 6.92 -6.74
C TRP A 176 7.76 7.05 -7.24
N ASN A 177 8.53 7.96 -6.65
CA ASN A 177 9.89 8.26 -7.10
C ASN A 177 10.98 7.47 -6.37
N HIS A 178 10.70 6.95 -5.18
CA HIS A 178 11.73 6.39 -4.29
C HIS A 178 11.38 5.01 -3.70
N GLY A 179 10.22 4.45 -4.01
CA GLY A 179 9.85 3.08 -3.67
C GLY A 179 9.30 2.85 -2.26
N TYR A 180 9.01 3.91 -1.49
CA TYR A 180 8.34 3.78 -0.19
C TYR A 180 7.04 2.95 -0.27
N CYS A 181 6.73 2.10 0.71
CA CYS A 181 5.51 1.25 0.73
C CYS A 181 5.30 0.37 -0.52
N ASN A 182 6.36 -0.06 -1.18
CA ASN A 182 6.30 -0.84 -2.41
C ASN A 182 6.35 -2.37 -2.13
N ALA A 183 5.70 -3.19 -2.97
CA ALA A 183 5.69 -4.65 -2.88
C ALA A 183 7.01 -5.34 -3.26
N PHE A 184 8.00 -4.61 -3.78
CA PHE A 184 9.17 -5.23 -4.43
C PHE A 184 10.37 -5.48 -3.52
N GLY A 185 10.30 -5.14 -2.22
CA GLY A 185 11.46 -5.19 -1.31
C GLY A 185 12.14 -6.57 -1.17
N HIS A 186 11.40 -7.64 -1.40
CA HIS A 186 11.92 -9.02 -1.39
C HIS A 186 12.07 -9.65 -2.77
N ASP A 187 11.84 -8.88 -3.84
CA ASP A 187 11.94 -9.37 -5.21
C ASP A 187 13.34 -9.14 -5.77
N THR A 188 14.22 -10.12 -5.57
CA THR A 188 15.60 -10.10 -6.04
C THR A 188 15.75 -10.34 -7.55
N ASP A 189 14.70 -10.80 -8.22
CA ASP A 189 14.75 -11.15 -9.65
C ASP A 189 14.30 -9.99 -10.54
N ARG A 190 13.68 -8.97 -9.95
CA ARG A 190 13.18 -7.81 -10.69
C ARG A 190 14.34 -6.89 -11.11
N PRO A 191 14.41 -6.44 -12.37
CA PRO A 191 15.48 -5.55 -12.83
C PRO A 191 15.50 -4.20 -12.10
N ALA A 192 14.34 -3.74 -11.65
CA ALA A 192 14.16 -2.47 -10.97
C ALA A 192 12.95 -2.49 -10.03
N GLN A 193 13.15 -2.10 -8.77
CA GLN A 193 12.07 -1.98 -7.77
C GLN A 193 11.27 -0.67 -7.90
N THR A 194 11.07 -0.20 -9.13
CA THR A 194 10.30 1.02 -9.42
C THR A 194 8.81 0.77 -9.24
N SER A 195 8.12 1.74 -8.64
CA SER A 195 6.66 1.76 -8.46
C SER A 195 5.90 1.65 -9.79
N VAL A 196 4.72 1.04 -9.75
CA VAL A 196 3.88 0.70 -10.92
C VAL A 196 2.40 0.97 -10.62
N GLY A 197 1.53 0.83 -11.63
CA GLY A 197 0.08 1.05 -11.49
C GLY A 197 -0.37 2.49 -11.74
N LEU A 198 0.45 3.47 -11.35
CA LEU A 198 0.03 4.88 -11.41
C LEU A 198 -0.22 5.40 -12.84
N GLY A 199 -1.38 6.04 -13.02
CA GLY A 199 -1.74 6.73 -14.26
C GLY A 199 -0.85 7.95 -14.55
N GLY A 200 -0.55 8.18 -15.83
CA GLY A 200 0.41 9.21 -16.26
C GLY A 200 0.06 10.65 -15.85
N ASN A 201 -1.21 10.99 -15.66
CA ASN A 201 -1.62 12.31 -15.17
C ASN A 201 -1.33 12.47 -13.66
N VAL A 202 -1.55 11.43 -12.87
CA VAL A 202 -1.29 11.45 -11.42
C VAL A 202 0.21 11.44 -11.16
N ALA A 203 0.98 10.65 -11.92
CA ALA A 203 2.43 10.64 -11.86
C ALA A 203 3.05 12.04 -12.05
N LYS A 204 2.57 12.81 -13.03
CA LYS A 204 3.04 14.19 -13.28
C LYS A 204 2.80 15.11 -12.08
N ALA A 205 1.65 15.00 -11.41
CA ALA A 205 1.36 15.81 -10.24
C ALA A 205 2.30 15.52 -9.05
N MET A 206 2.88 14.31 -8.98
CA MET A 206 3.87 13.95 -7.96
C MET A 206 5.25 14.53 -8.25
N ASP A 207 5.58 14.84 -9.51
CA ASP A 207 6.84 15.47 -9.87
C ASP A 207 6.91 16.93 -9.41
N ASP A 208 5.77 17.63 -9.37
CA ASP A 208 5.67 19.00 -8.87
C ASP A 208 6.04 19.11 -7.38
N VAL A 209 5.79 18.05 -6.61
CA VAL A 209 6.20 17.96 -5.20
C VAL A 209 7.71 18.03 -5.10
N GLU A 210 8.44 17.37 -5.99
CA GLU A 210 9.90 17.40 -6.00
C GLU A 210 10.41 18.83 -6.17
N TYR A 211 9.88 19.56 -7.15
CA TYR A 211 10.31 20.93 -7.44
C TYR A 211 10.06 21.89 -6.26
N VAL A 212 8.96 21.69 -5.53
CA VAL A 212 8.51 22.62 -4.48
C VAL A 212 9.02 22.24 -3.09
N ALA A 213 9.19 20.94 -2.81
CA ALA A 213 9.55 20.43 -1.49
C ALA A 213 11.04 20.06 -1.34
N GLN A 214 11.82 20.12 -2.43
CA GLN A 214 13.23 19.72 -2.45
C GLN A 214 14.04 20.40 -1.34
N GLY A 215 14.48 19.58 -0.36
CA GLY A 215 15.35 20.03 0.73
C GLY A 215 14.69 20.85 1.83
N LEU A 216 13.37 20.97 1.80
CA LEU A 216 12.65 21.72 2.82
C LEU A 216 12.27 20.79 3.99
N PRO A 217 12.69 21.11 5.22
CA PRO A 217 12.30 20.34 6.41
C PRO A 217 10.78 20.39 6.66
N ASN A 218 10.08 21.37 6.09
CA ASN A 218 8.64 21.55 6.14
C ASN A 218 7.95 21.21 4.81
N ALA A 219 8.52 20.31 3.99
CA ALA A 219 7.98 19.84 2.71
C ALA A 219 6.47 19.56 2.73
N ALA A 220 5.95 18.98 3.81
CA ALA A 220 4.53 18.70 3.99
C ALA A 220 3.66 19.97 4.02
N ASP A 221 4.18 21.08 4.54
CA ASP A 221 3.44 22.34 4.72
C ASP A 221 3.52 23.25 3.49
N VAL A 222 4.42 22.97 2.55
CA VAL A 222 4.57 23.77 1.34
C VAL A 222 3.54 23.34 0.30
N VAL A 223 2.68 24.28 -0.09
CA VAL A 223 1.70 24.09 -1.16
C VAL A 223 2.29 24.63 -2.47
N PRO A 224 2.45 23.79 -3.52
CA PRO A 224 2.85 24.27 -4.83
C PRO A 224 1.95 25.41 -5.31
N SER A 225 2.55 26.44 -5.93
CA SER A 225 1.82 27.64 -6.36
C SER A 225 0.66 27.34 -7.31
N ILE A 226 0.76 26.26 -8.10
CA ILE A 226 -0.31 25.75 -8.96
C ILE A 226 -1.56 25.27 -8.21
N TYR A 227 -1.41 24.86 -6.93
CA TYR A 227 -2.49 24.45 -6.04
C TYR A 227 -2.87 25.56 -5.04
N GLY A 228 -2.11 26.65 -5.00
CA GLY A 228 -2.46 27.83 -4.22
C GLY A 228 -3.73 28.44 -4.77
N SER A 229 -4.86 28.26 -4.07
CA SER A 229 -6.03 29.07 -4.38
C SER A 229 -5.68 30.52 -4.12
N LYS A 230 -5.80 31.39 -5.12
CA LYS A 230 -6.09 32.79 -4.82
C LYS A 230 -7.47 32.77 -4.18
N SER A 231 -7.56 32.68 -2.86
CA SER A 231 -8.80 32.95 -2.18
C SER A 231 -9.26 34.32 -2.67
N ASN A 232 -10.47 34.40 -3.23
CA ASN A 232 -11.14 35.67 -3.45
C ASN A 232 -11.13 36.40 -2.11
N ALA A 233 -10.35 37.48 -2.03
CA ALA A 233 -10.34 38.40 -0.90
C ALA A 233 -11.74 39.00 -0.70
#